data_AF-A0A3D4YRS3-F1
#
_entry.id   AF-A0A3D4YRS3-F1
#
_cell.length_a   1.000
_cell.length_b   1.000
_cell.length_c   1.000
_cell.angle_alpha   90.00
_cell.angle_beta   90.00
_cell.angle_gamma   90.00
#
_symmetry.space_group_name_H-M   'P 1'
#
loop_
_entity.id
_entity.type
_entity.pdbx_description
1 polymer ?
#
loop_
_entity_poly.entity_id
_entity_poly.type
_entity_poly.pdbx_seq_one_letter_code
_entity_poly.pdbx_strand_id
1 'polypeptide(L)'
;MTADGLLKILIMLSEGKAFSPALSRRMMDILHGQEFNQGIPARLPKGTRVAHKTGEISTVAHDAGVVYLPKRKPYVLVILTEWDPDTTGRSRTIAAISHTIYEYLTQGPGDE
;
A
#
# COMPACT_ATOMS: atom_id res chain seq x y z
N MET A 1 11.91 -6.63 -9.59
CA MET A 1 11.53 -6.40 -8.17
C MET A 1 10.38 -7.33 -7.85
N THR A 2 10.36 -8.00 -6.69
CA THR A 2 9.27 -8.94 -6.33
C THR A 2 8.37 -8.36 -5.25
N ALA A 3 7.14 -8.85 -5.17
CA ALA A 3 6.20 -8.42 -4.13
C ALA A 3 6.75 -8.75 -2.72
N ASP A 4 7.34 -9.93 -2.54
CA ASP A 4 7.96 -10.36 -1.29
C ASP A 4 9.16 -9.47 -0.87
N GLY A 5 9.99 -9.05 -1.82
CA GLY A 5 11.11 -8.14 -1.53
C GLY A 5 10.65 -6.77 -1.05
N LEU A 6 9.64 -6.20 -1.72
CA LEU A 6 9.00 -4.94 -1.31
C LEU A 6 8.30 -5.06 0.05
N LEU A 7 7.60 -6.16 0.27
CA LEU A 7 6.93 -6.46 1.54
C LEU A 7 7.93 -6.41 2.69
N LYS A 8 9.06 -7.13 2.55
CA LYS A 8 10.10 -7.20 3.58
C LYS A 8 10.71 -5.84 3.91
N ILE A 9 11.05 -5.03 2.91
CA ILE A 9 11.64 -3.71 3.16
C ILE A 9 10.63 -2.75 3.79
N LEU A 10 9.37 -2.76 3.37
CA LEU A 10 8.32 -1.94 3.96
C LEU A 10 8.03 -2.32 5.42
N ILE A 11 8.03 -3.62 5.74
CA ILE A 11 7.95 -4.09 7.14
C ILE A 11 9.13 -3.54 7.94
N MET A 12 10.37 -3.72 7.49
CA MET A 12 11.56 -3.23 8.19
C MET A 12 11.55 -1.71 8.39
N LEU A 13 11.11 -0.94 7.39
CA LEU A 13 10.94 0.52 7.50
C LEU A 13 9.89 0.89 8.53
N SER A 14 8.70 0.25 8.47
CA SER A 14 7.59 0.53 9.38
C SER A 14 7.90 0.20 10.85
N GLU A 15 8.77 -0.79 11.08
CA GLU A 15 9.23 -1.19 12.40
C GLU A 15 10.46 -0.42 12.90
N GLY A 16 11.01 0.50 12.09
CA GLY A 16 12.20 1.27 12.45
C GLY A 16 13.51 0.48 12.40
N LYS A 17 13.53 -0.66 11.70
CA LYS A 17 14.65 -1.61 11.65
C LYS A 17 15.50 -1.50 10.38
N ALA A 18 15.05 -0.76 9.37
CA ALA A 18 15.83 -0.53 8.16
C ALA A 18 16.88 0.57 8.40
N PHE A 19 18.16 0.24 8.22
CA PHE A 19 19.33 1.13 8.40
C PHE A 19 19.50 1.70 9.81
N SER A 20 18.59 2.58 10.27
CA SER A 20 18.49 3.08 11.64
C SER A 20 17.05 3.54 11.94
N PRO A 21 16.64 3.65 13.21
CA PRO A 21 15.30 4.15 13.57
C PRO A 21 15.02 5.57 13.04
N ALA A 22 16.03 6.45 13.02
CA ALA A 22 15.86 7.83 12.54
C ALA A 22 15.67 7.88 11.02
N LEU A 23 16.45 7.11 10.26
CA LEU A 23 16.32 7.05 8.81
C LEU A 23 15.04 6.35 8.38
N SER A 24 14.67 5.26 9.05
CA SER A 24 13.39 4.57 8.82
C SER A 24 12.21 5.51 8.98
N ARG A 25 12.17 6.30 10.07
CA ARG A 25 11.11 7.31 10.28
C ARG A 25 11.07 8.33 9.14
N ARG A 26 12.22 8.90 8.76
CA ARG A 26 12.29 9.88 7.67
C ARG A 26 11.81 9.30 6.33
N MET A 27 12.14 8.05 6.04
CA MET A 27 11.66 7.37 4.83
C MET A 27 10.15 7.12 4.89
N MET A 28 9.61 6.71 6.04
CA MET A 28 8.17 6.57 6.23
C MET A 28 7.43 7.90 6.10
N ASP A 29 8.00 9.00 6.60
CA ASP A 29 7.43 10.34 6.45
C ASP A 29 7.33 10.76 4.97
N ILE A 30 8.36 10.45 4.18
CA ILE A 30 8.34 10.67 2.72
C ILE A 30 7.24 9.83 2.05
N LEU A 31 7.09 8.56 2.44
CA LEU A 31 6.05 7.68 1.90
C LEU A 31 4.64 8.12 2.29
N HIS A 32 4.45 8.72 3.47
CA HIS A 32 3.18 9.36 3.87
C HIS A 32 2.87 10.61 3.04
N GLY A 33 3.90 11.28 2.52
CA GLY A 33 3.76 12.46 1.66
C GLY A 33 3.51 12.14 0.19
N GLN A 34 3.06 10.93 -0.15
CA GLN A 34 2.76 10.56 -1.54
C GLN A 34 1.59 11.39 -2.11
N GLU A 35 1.77 11.93 -3.31
CA GLU A 35 0.76 12.78 -3.96
C GLU A 35 -0.15 11.98 -4.91
N PHE A 36 0.36 10.90 -5.51
CA PHE A 36 -0.40 10.04 -6.42
C PHE A 36 -1.22 9.00 -5.66
N ASN A 37 -2.44 9.38 -5.27
CA ASN A 37 -3.30 8.60 -4.37
C ASN A 37 -4.37 7.76 -5.09
N GLN A 38 -4.27 7.55 -6.41
CA GLN A 38 -5.29 6.82 -7.18
C GLN A 38 -5.23 5.28 -7.03
N GLY A 39 -4.20 4.75 -6.36
CA GLY A 39 -3.99 3.32 -6.09
C GLY A 39 -4.58 2.87 -4.76
N ILE A 40 -3.73 2.34 -3.87
CA ILE A 40 -4.10 1.78 -2.55
C ILE A 40 -5.05 2.69 -1.75
N PRO A 41 -4.82 4.02 -1.63
CA PRO A 41 -5.64 4.88 -0.80
C PRO A 41 -7.03 5.18 -1.36
N ALA A 42 -7.22 5.08 -2.69
CA ALA A 42 -8.32 5.75 -3.40
C ALA A 42 -9.73 5.33 -2.96
N ARG A 43 -9.88 4.10 -2.46
CA ARG A 43 -11.18 3.54 -2.03
C ARG A 43 -11.25 3.27 -0.53
N LEU A 44 -10.23 3.60 0.23
CA LEU A 44 -10.24 3.41 1.68
C LEU A 44 -11.09 4.50 2.36
N PRO A 45 -11.57 4.28 3.60
CA PRO A 45 -12.28 5.31 4.34
C PRO A 45 -11.50 6.64 4.40
N LYS A 46 -12.23 7.75 4.36
CA LYS A 46 -11.63 9.08 4.40
C LYS A 46 -10.77 9.25 5.66
N GLY A 47 -9.53 9.69 5.48
CA GLY A 47 -8.58 9.89 6.57
C GLY A 47 -7.78 8.64 6.96
N THR A 48 -7.99 7.50 6.29
CA THR A 48 -7.08 6.36 6.41
C THR A 48 -5.67 6.78 6.02
N ARG A 49 -4.73 6.67 6.96
CA ARG A 49 -3.33 7.03 6.73
C ARG A 49 -2.65 5.91 5.96
N VAL A 50 -1.93 6.25 4.90
CA VAL A 50 -1.21 5.29 4.05
C VAL A 50 0.17 5.85 3.73
N ALA A 51 1.21 5.08 4.04
CA ALA A 51 2.57 5.35 3.56
C ALA A 51 2.83 4.45 2.36
N HIS A 52 2.95 5.00 1.15
CA HIS A 52 3.05 4.18 -0.06
C HIS A 52 3.88 4.78 -1.19
N LYS A 53 4.19 3.94 -2.16
CA LYS A 53 4.86 4.33 -3.40
C LYS A 53 4.19 3.67 -4.61
N THR A 54 3.75 4.53 -5.52
CA THR A 54 3.27 4.13 -6.84
C THR A 54 4.42 3.91 -7.82
N GLY A 55 4.22 3.07 -8.82
CA GLY A 55 5.11 2.91 -9.96
C GLY A 55 4.30 2.63 -11.21
N GLU A 56 4.43 3.47 -12.23
CA GLU A 56 3.68 3.33 -13.48
C GLU A 56 4.59 3.59 -14.67
N ILE A 57 4.65 2.64 -15.58
CA ILE A 57 5.35 2.69 -16.89
C ILE A 57 4.49 1.93 -17.92
N SER A 58 4.91 1.89 -19.19
CA SER A 58 4.09 1.47 -20.35
C SER A 58 3.08 0.33 -20.11
N THR A 59 3.52 -0.83 -19.64
CA THR A 59 2.67 -2.02 -19.41
C THR A 59 2.44 -2.32 -17.93
N VAL A 60 2.92 -1.47 -17.03
CA VAL A 60 3.04 -1.81 -15.61
C VAL A 60 2.42 -0.73 -14.75
N ALA A 61 1.58 -1.14 -13.80
CA ALA A 61 1.08 -0.29 -12.74
C ALA A 61 1.19 -1.00 -11.39
N HIS A 62 1.80 -0.33 -10.42
CA HIS A 62 2.14 -0.88 -9.12
C HIS A 62 1.80 0.12 -8.02
N ASP A 63 1.45 -0.41 -6.86
CA ASP A 63 1.42 0.36 -5.63
C ASP A 63 1.79 -0.54 -4.45
N ALA A 64 2.61 -0.02 -3.55
CA ALA A 64 3.13 -0.75 -2.41
C ALA A 64 3.17 0.17 -1.19
N GLY A 65 2.60 -0.27 -0.06
CA GLY A 65 2.52 0.60 1.11
C GLY A 65 2.07 -0.07 2.40
N VAL A 66 2.07 0.75 3.44
CA VAL A 66 1.63 0.43 4.80
C VAL A 66 0.31 1.16 5.05
N VAL A 67 -0.75 0.40 5.32
CA VAL A 67 -2.08 0.93 5.60
C VAL A 67 -2.34 0.88 7.11
N TYR A 68 -2.72 2.02 7.68
CA TYR A 68 -2.93 2.17 9.11
C TYR A 68 -4.40 2.04 9.46
N LEU A 69 -4.71 1.06 10.32
CA LEU A 69 -6.06 0.75 10.75
C LEU A 69 -6.36 1.31 12.14
N PRO A 70 -7.59 1.77 12.42
CA PRO A 70 -8.00 2.16 13.76
C PRO A 70 -7.90 0.98 14.74
N LYS A 71 -7.33 1.22 15.93
CA LYS A 71 -7.32 0.28 17.08
C LYS A 71 -6.65 -1.08 16.84
N ARG A 72 -5.82 -1.23 15.81
CA ARG A 72 -5.08 -2.47 15.52
C ARG A 72 -3.78 -2.21 14.78
N LYS A 73 -2.97 -3.26 14.61
CA LYS A 73 -1.70 -3.17 13.88
C LYS A 73 -1.96 -2.80 12.40
N PRO A 74 -1.08 -1.98 11.79
CA PRO A 74 -1.13 -1.74 10.35
C PRO A 74 -0.83 -3.03 9.58
N TYR A 75 -1.18 -3.04 8.30
CA TYR A 75 -0.77 -4.10 7.37
C TYR A 75 0.05 -3.52 6.23
N VAL A 76 0.91 -4.36 5.65
CA VAL A 76 1.68 -4.02 4.45
C VAL A 76 1.02 -4.71 3.26
N LEU A 77 0.85 -3.96 2.17
CA LEU A 77 0.24 -4.43 0.94
C LEU A 77 1.14 -4.06 -0.24
N VAL A 78 1.34 -5.02 -1.14
CA VAL A 78 2.10 -4.83 -2.37
C VAL A 78 1.28 -5.40 -3.52
N ILE A 79 0.91 -4.54 -4.47
CA ILE A 79 0.15 -4.92 -5.66
C ILE A 79 1.04 -4.65 -6.87
N LEU A 80 1.49 -5.73 -7.51
CA LEU A 80 2.26 -5.68 -8.76
C LEU A 80 1.40 -6.23 -9.89
N THR A 81 1.23 -5.46 -10.96
CA THR A 81 0.39 -5.83 -12.10
C THR A 81 1.05 -5.47 -13.43
N GLU A 82 0.79 -6.28 -14.45
CA GLU A 82 1.21 -6.08 -15.84
C GLU A 82 -0.01 -6.19 -16.77
N TRP A 83 -0.04 -5.35 -17.79
CA TRP A 83 -1.22 -4.97 -18.58
C TRP A 83 -0.81 -4.81 -20.04
N ASP A 84 -1.75 -5.03 -20.97
CA ASP A 84 -1.54 -4.61 -22.36
C ASP A 84 -1.38 -3.08 -22.43
N PRO A 85 -0.58 -2.54 -23.36
CA PRO A 85 -0.22 -1.12 -23.43
C PRO A 85 -1.41 -0.15 -23.41
N ASP A 86 -2.53 -0.51 -24.01
CA ASP A 86 -3.72 0.35 -24.15
C ASP A 86 -4.76 0.13 -23.04
N THR A 87 -4.49 -0.76 -22.09
CA THR A 87 -5.44 -1.11 -21.04
C THR A 87 -5.64 0.08 -20.10
N THR A 88 -6.88 0.57 -20.01
CA THR A 88 -7.27 1.68 -19.14
C THR A 88 -7.77 1.20 -17.78
N GLY A 89 -7.78 2.07 -16.77
CA GLY A 89 -8.31 1.73 -15.43
C GLY A 89 -7.33 1.02 -14.49
N ARG A 90 -6.03 1.07 -14.80
CA ARG A 90 -4.88 0.60 -13.99
C ARG A 90 -5.03 0.81 -12.50
N SER A 91 -5.07 2.07 -12.11
CA SER A 91 -5.16 2.45 -10.71
C SER A 91 -6.50 2.06 -10.07
N ARG A 92 -7.60 2.02 -10.85
CA ARG A 92 -8.92 1.59 -10.34
C ARG A 92 -8.92 0.11 -9.93
N THR A 93 -8.25 -0.75 -10.69
CA THR A 93 -8.10 -2.17 -10.33
C THR A 93 -7.27 -2.32 -9.06
N ILE A 94 -6.13 -1.61 -8.96
CA ILE A 94 -5.31 -1.60 -7.74
C ILE A 94 -6.12 -1.12 -6.52
N ALA A 95 -6.88 -0.04 -6.67
CA ALA A 95 -7.74 0.49 -5.62
C ALA A 95 -8.85 -0.48 -5.20
N ALA A 96 -9.43 -1.21 -6.15
CA ALA A 96 -10.44 -2.24 -5.88
C ALA A 96 -9.85 -3.40 -5.08
N ILE A 97 -8.66 -3.91 -5.46
CA ILE A 97 -7.95 -4.96 -4.73
C ILE A 97 -7.65 -4.50 -3.30
N SER A 98 -7.11 -3.27 -3.15
CA SER A 98 -6.83 -2.67 -1.84
C SER A 98 -8.06 -2.60 -0.95
N HIS A 99 -9.20 -2.16 -1.51
CA HIS A 99 -10.46 -2.08 -0.79
C HIS A 99 -10.94 -3.44 -0.31
N THR A 100 -10.94 -4.46 -1.18
CA THR A 100 -11.37 -5.82 -0.81
C THR A 100 -10.55 -6.37 0.36
N ILE A 101 -9.23 -6.15 0.35
CA ILE A 101 -8.34 -6.58 1.44
C ILE A 101 -8.64 -5.79 2.72
N TYR A 102 -8.86 -4.48 2.61
CA TYR A 102 -9.23 -3.63 3.74
C TYR A 102 -10.54 -4.11 4.39
N GLU A 103 -11.58 -4.38 3.59
CA GLU A 103 -12.86 -4.90 4.06
C GLU A 103 -12.70 -6.24 4.75
N TYR A 104 -12.02 -7.20 4.10
CA TYR A 104 -11.76 -8.52 4.68
C TYR A 104 -11.05 -8.42 6.03
N LEU A 105 -10.03 -7.56 6.14
CA LEU A 105 -9.31 -7.40 7.38
C LEU A 105 -10.17 -6.73 8.46
N THR A 106 -11.00 -5.75 8.10
CA THR A 106 -11.75 -4.90 9.05
C THR A 106 -13.12 -5.45 9.45
N GLN A 107 -13.66 -6.39 8.68
CA GLN A 107 -14.71 -7.27 9.18
C GLN A 107 -14.09 -8.12 10.31
N GLY A 108 -14.60 -7.98 11.53
CA GLY A 108 -14.22 -8.86 12.64
C GLY A 108 -14.59 -10.31 12.32
N PRO A 109 -14.21 -11.30 13.15
CA PRO A 109 -14.94 -12.56 13.10
C PRO A 109 -16.42 -12.20 13.19
N GLY A 110 -17.20 -12.56 12.19
CA GLY A 110 -18.66 -12.49 12.31
C GLY A 110 -19.01 -13.23 13.58
N ASP A 111 -19.95 -12.69 14.35
CA ASP A 111 -20.58 -13.41 15.44
C ASP A 111 -21.23 -14.67 14.85
N GLU A 112 -20.48 -15.78 14.81
CA GLU A 112 -20.95 -17.16 14.63
C GLU A 112 -20.59 -17.97 15.88
#